data_AF-A0A382SXI7-F1
#
_entry.id   AF-A0A382SXI7-F1
#
_cell.length_a   1.000
_cell.length_b   1.000
_cell.length_c   1.000
_cell.angle_alpha   90.00
_cell.angle_beta   90.00
_cell.angle_gamma   90.00
#
_symmetry.space_group_name_H-M   'P 1'
#
loop_
_entity.id
_entity.type
_entity.pdbx_description
1 polymer ?
#
loop_
_entity_poly.entity_id
_entity_poly.type
_entity_poly.pdbx_seq_one_letter_code
_entity_poly.pdbx_strand_id
1 'polypeptide(L)' 'MSIYIEDMFTTGHDAANRKTVRDRQPEDLPIVGLALREEKKLVDKITKGAKMHN' A
#
# COMPACT_ATOMS: atom_id res chain seq x y z
N MET A 1 -7.52 -0.69 5.95
CA MET A 1 -6.33 -0.25 5.18
C MET A 1 -6.02 -1.33 4.17
N SER A 2 -5.68 -0.94 2.94
CA SER A 2 -5.32 -1.86 1.86
C SER A 2 -4.03 -1.37 1.21
N ILE A 3 -3.11 -2.28 0.91
CA ILE A 3 -1.80 -1.98 0.33
C ILE A 3 -1.60 -2.86 -0.90
N TYR A 4 -0.96 -2.32 -1.92
CA TYR A 4 -0.55 -3.03 -3.13
C TYR A 4 0.95 -2.85 -3.35
N ILE A 5 1.66 -3.95 -3.61
CA ILE A 5 3.10 -3.94 -3.88
C ILE A 5 3.38 -4.39 -5.32
N GLU A 6 4.51 -3.95 -5.89
CA GLU A 6 4.91 -4.26 -7.26
C GLU A 6 4.88 -5.77 -7.57
N ASP A 7 5.32 -6.62 -6.64
CA ASP A 7 5.35 -8.07 -6.79
C ASP A 7 3.96 -8.67 -7.09
N MET A 8 2.88 -8.02 -6.67
CA MET A 8 1.51 -8.49 -6.91
C MET A 8 1.10 -8.41 -8.39
N PHE A 9 1.82 -7.65 -9.24
CA PHE A 9 1.61 -7.67 -10.68
C PHE A 9 2.09 -8.98 -11.33
N THR A 10 2.99 -9.73 -10.67
CA THR A 10 3.57 -10.96 -11.23
C THR A 10 2.70 -12.18 -11.02
N THR A 11 1.75 -12.14 -10.07
CA THR A 11 0.87 -13.27 -9.77
C THR A 11 -0.57 -12.83 -9.46
N GLY A 12 -1.55 -13.51 -10.08
CA GLY A 12 -2.97 -13.31 -9.77
C GLY A 12 -3.44 -14.07 -8.51
N HIS A 13 -2.54 -14.73 -7.78
CA HIS A 13 -2.87 -15.57 -6.64
C HIS A 13 -2.74 -14.79 -5.33
N ASP A 14 -3.88 -14.42 -4.76
CA ASP A 14 -3.99 -13.65 -3.52
C ASP A 14 -3.23 -14.29 -2.32
N ALA A 15 -3.16 -15.62 -2.23
CA ALA A 15 -2.37 -16.31 -1.21
C ALA A 15 -0.85 -16.06 -1.36
N ALA A 16 -0.34 -16.02 -2.58
CA ALA A 16 1.08 -15.72 -2.86
C ALA A 16 1.37 -14.25 -2.57
N ASN A 17 0.48 -13.36 -3.02
CA ASN A 17 0.59 -11.91 -2.80
C ASN A 17 0.67 -11.55 -1.30
N ARG A 18 -0.19 -12.16 -0.48
CA ARG A 18 -0.14 -11.98 0.98
C ARG A 18 1.16 -12.48 1.62
N LYS A 19 1.76 -13.54 1.10
CA LYS A 19 3.03 -14.05 1.60
C LYS A 19 4.15 -13.06 1.32
N THR A 20 4.23 -12.57 0.08
CA THR A 20 5.24 -11.60 -0.33
C THR A 20 5.20 -10.30 0.46
N VAL A 21 4.00 -9.80 0.79
CA VAL A 21 3.85 -8.63 1.66
C VAL A 21 4.33 -8.91 3.09
N ARG A 22 4.08 -10.11 3.64
CA ARG A 22 4.48 -10.48 5.02
C ARG A 22 5.96 -10.74 5.18
N ASP A 23 6.63 -11.18 4.12
CA ASP A 23 8.05 -11.55 4.16
C ASP A 23 8.97 -10.31 4.08
N ARG A 24 8.42 -9.10 3.90
CA ARG A 24 9.17 -7.84 3.77
C ARG A 24 8.99 -6.94 5.01
N GLN A 25 10.05 -6.23 5.38
CA GLN A 25 9.96 -5.14 6.35
C GLN A 25 9.25 -3.92 5.74
N PRO A 26 8.60 -3.07 6.54
CA PRO A 26 7.89 -1.89 6.04
C PRO A 26 8.77 -0.94 5.23
N GLU A 27 10.06 -0.82 5.56
CA GLU A 27 11.00 0.07 4.89
C GLU A 27 11.36 -0.42 3.48
N ASP A 28 11.26 -1.72 3.25
CA ASP A 28 11.67 -2.40 2.01
C ASP A 28 10.47 -2.83 1.13
N LEU A 29 9.29 -2.33 1.45
CA LEU A 29 8.06 -2.67 0.75
C LEU A 29 7.93 -1.81 -0.53
N PRO A 30 7.97 -2.39 -1.75
CA PRO A 30 7.81 -1.63 -2.99
C PRO A 30 6.33 -1.27 -3.20
N ILE A 31 5.81 -0.32 -2.42
CA ILE A 31 4.40 0.10 -2.44
C ILE A 31 4.11 0.84 -3.75
N VAL A 32 3.10 0.35 -4.47
CA VAL A 32 2.59 0.99 -5.70
C VAL A 32 1.16 1.52 -5.53
N GLY A 33 0.50 1.18 -4.42
CA GLY A 33 -0.84 1.69 -4.10
C GLY A 33 -1.19 1.53 -2.62
N LEU A 34 -1.92 2.51 -2.07
CA LEU A 34 -2.38 2.54 -0.69
C LEU A 34 -3.80 3.10 -0.61
N ALA A 35 -4.66 2.44 0.16
CA ALA A 35 -5.97 2.95 0.54
C ALA A 35 -6.14 2.92 2.07
N LEU A 36 -6.59 4.04 2.62
CA LEU A 36 -6.88 4.20 4.04
C LEU A 36 -8.23 4.89 4.24
N ARG A 37 -8.89 4.56 5.36
CA ARG A 37 -10.16 5.16 5.77
C ARG A 37 -10.07 5.45 7.25
N GLU A 38 -10.01 6.73 7.60
CA GLU A 38 -9.93 7.24 8.97
C GLU A 38 -10.54 8.64 9.05
N GLU A 39 -10.51 9.26 10.24
CA GLU A 39 -10.87 10.68 10.40
C GLU A 39 -10.07 11.56 9.43
N LYS A 40 -10.74 12.50 8.77
CA LYS A 40 -10.15 13.40 7.77
C LYS A 40 -8.85 14.05 8.24
N LYS A 41 -8.79 14.56 9.46
CA LYS A 41 -7.58 15.22 9.99
C LYS A 41 -6.38 14.27 10.07
N LEU A 42 -6.63 13.00 10.40
CA LEU A 42 -5.59 11.98 10.47
C LEU A 42 -5.15 11.58 9.06
N VAL A 43 -6.11 11.37 8.15
CA VAL A 43 -5.82 11.09 6.73
C VAL A 43 -4.99 12.20 6.11
N ASP A 44 -5.38 13.47 6.27
CA ASP A 44 -4.68 14.63 5.72
C ASP A 44 -3.25 14.77 6.29
N LYS A 45 -3.01 14.33 7.55
CA LYS A 45 -1.66 14.26 8.13
C LYS A 45 -0.82 13.14 7.52
N ILE A 46 -1.40 11.96 7.33
CA ILE A 46 -0.72 10.78 6.77
C ILE A 46 -0.34 11.02 5.30
N THR A 47 -1.23 11.62 4.51
CA THR A 47 -1.02 11.83 3.06
C THR A 47 -0.30 13.14 2.73
N LYS A 48 0.20 13.86 3.73
CA LYS A 48 0.90 15.13 3.54
C LYS A 48 2.11 14.95 2.60
N GLY A 49 2.13 15.74 1.52
CA GLY A 49 3.18 15.69 0.49
C GLY A 49 2.79 14.90 -0.77
N ALA A 50 1.75 14.06 -0.69
CA ALA A 50 1.15 13.47 -1.87
C ALA A 50 0.38 14.52 -2.69
N LYS A 51 0.30 14.32 -4.00
CA LYS A 51 -0.51 15.15 -4.91
C LYS A 51 -1.76 14.38 -5.30
N MET A 52 -2.88 15.09 -5.40
CA MET A 52 -4.09 14.52 -5.99
C MET A 52 -3.82 14.15 -7.44
N HIS A 53 -4.35 13.00 -7.87
CA HIS A 53 -4.33 12.61 -9.27
C HIS A 53 -5.17 13.60 -10.08
N ASN A 54 -4.75 13.89 -11.31
CA ASN A 54 -5.47 14.75 -12.25
C ASN A 54 -6.61 14.00 -12.96
#